data_AF-A0A7W0NRN1-F1
#
_entry.id   AF-A0A7W0NRN1-F1
#
_cell.length_a   1.000
_cell.length_b   1.000
_cell.length_c   1.000
_cell.angle_alpha   90.00
_cell.angle_beta   90.00
_cell.angle_gamma   90.00
#
_symmetry.space_group_name_H-M   'P 1'
#
loop_
_entity.id
_entity.type
_entity.pdbx_description
1 polymer ?
#
loop_
_entity_poly.entity_id
_entity_poly.type
_entity_poly.pdbx_seq_one_letter_code
_entity_poly.pdbx_strand_id
1 'polypeptide(L)'
;MKRIPDDILSAIEQHFHGVIRGRAIQLIIEHKVSLPTLDPVPNPSGEPRWFGVPGFYGGFSYWFAAGGPAAILISESWSRIIGGSGQRHEITARGVTLIDQGFV
;
A
#
# COMPACT_ATOMS: atom_id res chain seq x y z
N MET A 1 -11.40 -5.09 14.21
CA MET A 1 -10.52 -6.09 13.57
C MET A 1 -9.52 -6.64 14.58
N LYS A 2 -8.94 -7.83 14.33
CA LYS A 2 -7.92 -8.44 15.22
C LYS A 2 -6.54 -7.80 14.99
N ARG A 3 -5.73 -7.70 16.05
CA ARG A 3 -4.30 -7.32 15.96
C ARG A 3 -3.55 -8.29 15.05
N ILE A 4 -2.69 -7.75 14.19
CA ILE A 4 -1.85 -8.50 13.25
C ILE A 4 -0.56 -8.92 13.98
N PRO A 5 -0.13 -10.19 13.89
CA PRO A 5 1.16 -10.64 14.39
C PRO A 5 2.34 -9.90 13.75
N ASP A 6 3.44 -9.70 14.49
CA ASP A 6 4.53 -8.82 14.07
C ASP A 6 5.31 -9.38 12.86
N ASP A 7 5.44 -10.70 12.75
CA ASP A 7 6.04 -11.40 11.61
C ASP A 7 5.20 -11.22 10.33
N ILE A 8 3.89 -11.38 10.46
CA ILE A 8 2.93 -11.16 9.37
C ILE A 8 2.91 -9.69 8.95
N LEU A 9 2.90 -8.78 9.91
CA LEU A 9 2.92 -7.34 9.66
C LEU A 9 4.20 -6.93 8.91
N SER A 10 5.36 -7.42 9.36
CA SER A 10 6.65 -7.13 8.72
C SER A 10 6.70 -7.68 7.29
N ALA A 11 6.19 -8.89 7.05
CA ALA A 11 6.12 -9.45 5.70
C ALA A 11 5.22 -8.61 4.78
N ILE A 12 4.02 -8.23 5.25
CA ILE A 12 3.11 -7.36 4.49
C ILE A 12 3.75 -6.00 4.21
N GLU A 13 4.44 -5.40 5.19
CA GLU A 13 5.13 -4.12 5.03
C GLU A 13 6.23 -4.19 3.96
N GLN A 14 7.05 -5.24 3.98
CA GLN A 14 8.09 -5.46 2.95
C GLN A 14 7.49 -5.58 1.55
N HIS A 15 6.42 -6.35 1.40
CA HIS A 15 5.71 -6.50 0.12
C HIS A 15 5.08 -5.18 -0.34
N PHE A 16 4.45 -4.44 0.57
CA PHE A 16 3.85 -3.14 0.29
C PHE A 16 4.91 -2.12 -0.16
N HIS A 17 6.05 -2.08 0.52
CA HIS A 17 7.18 -1.25 0.10
C HIS A 17 7.72 -1.66 -1.28
N GLY A 18 7.68 -2.95 -1.61
CA GLY A 18 7.95 -3.45 -2.95
C GLY A 18 7.03 -2.85 -4.01
N VAL A 19 5.72 -2.83 -3.75
CA VAL A 19 4.72 -2.19 -4.63
C VAL A 19 5.00 -0.69 -4.80
N ILE A 20 5.22 0.02 -3.70
CA ILE A 20 5.51 1.46 -3.72
C ILE A 20 6.75 1.76 -4.57
N ARG A 21 7.84 1.02 -4.36
CA ARG A 21 9.08 1.18 -5.14
C ARG A 21 8.85 0.85 -6.61
N GLY A 22 8.19 -0.28 -6.93
CA GLY A 22 7.92 -0.65 -8.32
C GLY A 22 7.16 0.43 -9.10
N ARG A 23 6.34 1.22 -8.39
CA ARG A 23 5.55 2.30 -8.97
C ARG A 23 6.22 3.67 -8.99
N ALA A 24 7.08 3.99 -8.01
CA ALA A 24 7.55 5.36 -7.80
C ALA A 24 9.01 5.47 -7.33
N ILE A 25 9.86 4.46 -7.58
CA ILE A 25 11.24 4.41 -7.06
C ILE A 25 12.06 5.68 -7.36
N GLN A 26 11.95 6.23 -8.57
CA GLN A 26 12.71 7.43 -8.95
C GLN A 26 12.37 8.61 -8.04
N LEU A 27 11.08 8.88 -7.83
CA LEU A 27 10.60 9.96 -6.97
C LEU A 27 10.92 9.72 -5.49
N ILE A 28 10.86 8.47 -5.04
CA ILE A 28 11.22 8.10 -3.66
C ILE A 28 12.69 8.42 -3.39
N ILE A 29 13.58 8.09 -4.33
CA ILE A 29 15.02 8.39 -4.22
C ILE A 29 15.26 9.90 -4.32
N GLU A 30 14.70 10.55 -5.34
CA GLU A 30 14.88 11.98 -5.61
C GLU A 30 14.45 12.84 -4.42
N HIS A 31 13.27 12.56 -3.88
CA HIS A 31 12.70 13.32 -2.77
C HIS A 31 13.03 12.73 -1.39
N LYS A 32 13.86 11.68 -1.32
CA LYS A 32 14.27 11.00 -0.07
C LYS A 32 13.07 10.64 0.82
N VAL A 33 12.02 10.11 0.21
CA VAL A 33 10.75 9.82 0.88
C VAL A 33 10.90 8.58 1.76
N SER A 34 10.64 8.71 3.05
CA SER A 34 10.50 7.56 3.95
C SER A 34 9.21 6.81 3.65
N LEU A 35 9.30 5.49 3.49
CA LEU A 35 8.15 4.64 3.24
C LEU A 35 7.28 4.50 4.50
N PRO A 36 5.96 4.30 4.34
CA PRO A 36 5.04 4.24 5.48
C PRO A 36 5.28 2.97 6.30
N THR A 37 5.22 3.09 7.62
CA THR A 37 5.14 1.94 8.53
C THR A 37 3.69 1.52 8.73
N LEU A 38 3.44 0.21 8.87
CA LEU A 38 2.11 -0.33 9.12
C LEU A 38 1.85 -0.46 10.62
N ASP A 39 0.65 -0.11 11.05
CA ASP A 39 0.24 -0.35 12.44
C ASP A 39 -0.29 -1.78 12.62
N PRO A 40 0.08 -2.47 13.71
CA PRO A 40 -0.40 -3.82 14.01
C PRO A 40 -1.89 -3.87 14.33
N VAL A 41 -2.51 -2.73 14.68
CA VAL A 41 -3.93 -2.62 14.96
C VAL A 41 -4.61 -1.91 13.80
N PRO A 42 -5.44 -2.61 13.01
CA PRO A 42 -6.16 -2.01 11.90
C PRO A 42 -7.09 -0.88 12.37
N ASN A 43 -7.24 0.15 11.54
CA ASN A 43 -8.13 1.27 11.83
C ASN A 43 -9.59 0.78 11.96
N PRO A 44 -10.25 0.96 13.12
CA PRO A 44 -11.63 0.53 13.30
C PRO A 44 -12.63 1.30 12.45
N SER A 45 -12.33 2.52 11.96
CA SER A 45 -13.23 3.25 11.05
C SER A 45 -13.26 2.66 9.63
N GLY A 46 -12.29 1.80 9.29
CA GLY A 46 -12.14 1.26 7.93
C GLY A 46 -11.68 2.30 6.91
N GLU A 47 -11.42 3.54 7.34
CA GLU A 47 -10.97 4.60 6.44
C GLU A 47 -9.56 4.32 5.93
N PRO A 48 -9.32 4.47 4.61
CA PRO A 48 -7.99 4.34 4.04
C PRO A 48 -7.02 5.35 4.62
N ARG A 49 -5.80 4.88 4.87
CA ARG A 49 -4.66 5.75 5.10
C ARG A 49 -4.09 6.22 3.76
N TRP A 50 -3.48 7.39 3.77
CA TRP A 50 -2.91 7.99 2.57
C TRP A 50 -1.40 8.15 2.69
N PHE A 51 -0.68 7.70 1.67
CA PHE A 51 0.75 7.95 1.49
C PHE A 51 0.96 8.69 0.17
N GLY A 52 1.23 9.99 0.25
CA GLY A 52 1.53 10.84 -0.91
C GLY A 52 2.98 10.71 -1.34
N VAL A 53 3.23 10.68 -2.64
CA VAL A 53 4.58 10.72 -3.21
C VAL A 53 4.77 12.05 -3.94
N PRO A 54 5.71 12.91 -3.50
CA PRO A 54 6.04 14.15 -4.19
C PRO A 54 6.41 13.89 -5.65
N GLY A 55 5.93 14.74 -6.56
CA GLY A 55 6.10 14.58 -8.00
C GLY A 55 5.22 13.48 -8.65
N PHE A 56 4.52 12.66 -7.87
CA PHE A 56 3.62 11.61 -8.39
C PHE A 56 2.21 12.13 -8.70
N TYR A 57 1.86 13.32 -8.17
CA TYR A 57 0.53 13.96 -8.30
C TYR A 57 -0.61 12.97 -8.00
N GLY A 58 -0.41 12.22 -6.92
CA GLY A 58 -1.16 11.07 -6.52
C GLY A 58 -0.44 10.38 -5.37
N GLY A 59 -0.65 9.08 -5.23
CA GLY A 59 -0.05 8.34 -4.12
C GLY A 59 -0.69 6.98 -3.97
N PHE A 60 -0.67 6.51 -2.71
CA PHE A 60 -1.18 5.22 -2.31
C PHE A 60 -2.23 5.42 -1.23
N SER A 61 -3.47 4.97 -1.48
CA SER A 61 -4.41 4.68 -0.41
C SER A 61 -4.18 3.24 0.04
N TYR A 62 -4.31 2.98 1.34
CA TYR A 62 -4.17 1.62 1.84
C TYR A 62 -4.98 1.40 3.12
N TRP A 63 -5.55 0.21 3.25
CA TRP A 63 -6.32 -0.21 4.41
C TRP A 63 -6.23 -1.73 4.57
N PHE A 64 -6.37 -2.21 5.80
CA PHE A 64 -6.52 -3.64 6.03
C PHE A 64 -7.97 -4.04 5.77
N ALA A 65 -8.19 -4.98 4.85
CA ALA A 65 -9.50 -5.63 4.64
C ALA A 65 -9.73 -6.78 5.63
N ALA A 66 -8.64 -7.38 6.12
CA ALA A 66 -8.65 -8.41 7.16
C ALA A 66 -7.46 -8.21 8.13
N GLY A 67 -7.62 -8.63 9.39
CA GLY A 67 -6.58 -8.58 10.43
C GLY A 67 -6.26 -9.95 11.02
N GLY A 68 -5.36 -10.01 12.01
CA GLY A 68 -4.91 -11.28 12.59
C GLY A 68 -3.93 -12.05 11.68
N PRO A 69 -3.81 -13.38 11.83
CA PRO A 69 -2.89 -14.19 11.03
C PRO A 69 -3.22 -14.24 9.52
N ALA A 70 -4.47 -13.97 9.16
CA ALA A 70 -4.94 -13.88 7.77
C ALA A 70 -5.08 -12.42 7.33
N ALA A 71 -4.18 -11.55 7.78
CA ALA A 71 -4.21 -10.14 7.44
C ALA A 71 -4.07 -9.91 5.92
N ILE A 72 -4.90 -9.01 5.41
CA ILE A 72 -4.91 -8.61 4.00
C ILE A 72 -4.88 -7.09 3.95
N LEU A 73 -3.80 -6.54 3.39
CA LEU A 73 -3.69 -5.12 3.09
C LEU A 73 -4.13 -4.89 1.64
N ILE A 74 -5.10 -4.02 1.44
CA ILE A 74 -5.43 -3.50 0.12
C ILE A 74 -4.69 -2.18 -0.05
N SER A 75 -4.07 -2.01 -1.22
CA SER A 75 -3.52 -0.72 -1.63
C SER A 75 -3.97 -0.34 -3.02
N GLU A 76 -4.48 0.88 -3.17
CA GLU A 76 -4.72 1.49 -4.46
C GLU A 76 -3.70 2.59 -4.71
N SER A 77 -3.29 2.72 -5.96
CA SER A 77 -2.30 3.70 -6.37
C SER A 77 -2.67 4.29 -7.71
N TRP A 78 -2.49 5.60 -7.86
CA TRP A 78 -2.75 6.31 -9.10
C TRP A 78 -1.91 7.58 -9.20
N SER A 79 -1.67 8.02 -10.44
CA SER A 79 -1.16 9.35 -10.76
C SER A 79 -2.21 10.11 -11.55
N ARG A 80 -2.47 11.37 -11.18
CA ARG A 80 -3.39 12.24 -11.93
C ARG A 80 -2.81 12.75 -13.26
N ILE A 81 -1.51 12.58 -13.47
CA ILE A 81 -0.84 12.99 -14.72
C ILE A 81 -1.06 11.95 -15.82
N ILE A 82 -1.04 10.67 -15.44
CA ILE A 82 -1.18 9.56 -16.38
C ILE A 82 -2.55 8.93 -16.13
N GLY A 83 -3.54 9.30 -16.95
CA GLY A 83 -4.85 8.64 -16.96
C GLY A 83 -4.72 7.14 -17.19
N GLY A 84 -5.57 6.35 -16.54
CA GLY A 84 -5.54 4.89 -16.56
C GLY A 84 -4.36 4.28 -15.77
N SER A 85 -3.63 5.07 -14.98
CA SER A 85 -2.50 4.55 -14.18
C SER A 85 -2.92 3.89 -12.87
N GLY A 86 -4.22 3.82 -12.57
CA GLY A 86 -4.76 3.20 -11.38
C GLY A 86 -4.37 1.72 -11.29
N GLN A 87 -3.89 1.29 -10.13
CA GLN A 87 -3.67 -0.12 -9.80
C GLN A 87 -4.13 -0.40 -8.37
N ARG A 88 -4.81 -1.53 -8.17
CA ARG A 88 -5.20 -2.07 -6.87
C ARG A 88 -4.49 -3.38 -6.62
N HIS A 89 -3.81 -3.47 -5.48
CA HIS A 89 -3.10 -4.65 -5.05
C HIS A 89 -3.74 -5.22 -3.78
N GLU A 90 -3.82 -6.54 -3.72
CA GLU A 90 -4.00 -7.31 -2.50
C GLU A 90 -2.62 -7.78 -2.03
N ILE A 91 -2.31 -7.48 -0.76
CA ILE A 91 -1.00 -7.75 -0.17
C ILE A 91 -1.20 -8.58 1.09
N THR A 92 -0.57 -9.75 1.11
CA THR A 92 -0.56 -10.69 2.23
C THR A 92 0.87 -11.02 2.61
N ALA A 93 1.08 -11.70 3.73
CA ALA A 93 2.42 -12.18 4.10
C ALA A 93 3.03 -13.13 3.04
N ARG A 94 2.20 -13.78 2.22
CA ARG A 94 2.64 -14.70 1.17
C ARG A 94 3.05 -14.00 -0.13
N GLY A 95 2.70 -12.73 -0.30
CA GLY A 95 3.04 -11.96 -1.50
C GLY A 95 1.96 -10.97 -1.91
N VAL A 96 2.11 -10.49 -3.16
CA VAL A 96 1.30 -9.43 -3.76
C VAL A 96 0.55 -9.97 -4.96
N THR A 97 -0.72 -9.61 -5.08
CA THR A 97 -1.54 -9.86 -6.27
C THR A 97 -2.09 -8.54 -6.80
N LEU A 98 -1.87 -8.24 -8.07
CA LEU A 98 -2.57 -7.15 -8.77
C LEU A 98 -3.99 -7.64 -9.07
N ILE A 99 -4.99 -6.98 -8.51
CA ILE A 99 -6.40 -7.42 -8.61
C ILE A 99 -7.26 -6.49 -9.48
N ASP A 100 -6.80 -5.26 -9.72
CA ASP A 100 -7.46 -4.32 -10.63
C ASP A 100 -6.46 -3.31 -11.19
N GLN A 101 -6.66 -2.84 -12.42
CA GLN A 101 -5.82 -1.82 -13.05
C GLN A 101 -6.54 -1.06 -14.17
N GLY A 102 -6.02 0.11 -14.53
CA GLY A 102 -6.55 0.89 -15.65
C GLY A 102 -7.60 1.93 -15.28
N PHE A 103 -7.84 2.15 -13.97
CA PHE A 103 -8.74 3.19 -13.49
C PHE A 103 -8.03 4.55 -13.34
N VAL A 104 -8.81 5.58 -13.03
CA VAL A 104 -8.47 7.03 -13.04
C VAL A 104 -8.57 7.67 -14.41
#